data_AF-A0A1L3NH75-F1
#
_entry.id   AF-A0A1L3NH75-F1
#
_cell.length_a   1.000
_cell.length_b   1.000
_cell.length_c   1.000
_cell.angle_alpha   90.00
_cell.angle_beta   90.00
_cell.angle_gamma   90.00
#
_symmetry.space_group_name_H-M   'P 1'
#
loop_
_entity.id
_entity.type
_entity.pdbx_description
1 polymer ?
#
loop_
_entity_poly.entity_id
_entity_poly.type
_entity_poly.pdbx_seq_one_letter_code
_entity_poly.pdbx_strand_id
1 'polypeptide(L)'
;MKNNSNNIMVEETLIRKMLSELKDIQTLSSERLLQQKIDLLMKYMENIVKYKNDEPFEDTIYKKMKEVRLDNPELNSKLYILYRKLSDGKITEEDARILYDVYIKSQAYDKLIY
;
A
#
# COMPACT_ATOMS: atom_id res chain seq x y z
N MET A 1 17.43 1.34 20.10
CA MET A 1 17.45 2.58 19.28
C MET A 1 16.01 2.97 19.02
N LYS A 2 15.59 4.18 19.43
CA LYS A 2 14.23 4.69 19.18
C LYS A 2 14.14 5.06 17.70
N ASN A 3 13.39 4.30 16.90
CA ASN A 3 12.99 4.74 15.57
C ASN A 3 11.95 5.84 15.73
N ASN A 4 12.38 7.09 15.59
CA ASN A 4 11.47 8.23 15.41
C ASN A 4 10.92 8.14 13.99
N SER A 5 9.89 7.31 13.80
CA SER A 5 9.04 7.38 12.62
C SER A 5 8.22 8.67 12.73
N ASN A 6 8.76 9.77 12.21
CA ASN A 6 8.00 11.01 12.03
C ASN A 6 6.89 10.73 11.02
N ASN A 7 5.73 10.33 11.51
CA ASN A 7 4.55 10.08 10.71
C ASN A 7 3.98 11.45 10.29
N ILE A 8 4.50 12.02 9.21
CA ILE A 8 4.03 13.30 8.67
C ILE A 8 2.69 13.05 7.99
N MET A 9 1.61 13.35 8.70
CA MET A 9 0.26 13.27 8.17
C MET A 9 0.02 14.49 7.29
N VAL A 10 0.14 14.31 5.97
CA VAL A 10 -0.18 15.36 5.00
C VAL A 10 -1.68 15.34 4.73
N GLU A 11 -2.36 16.48 4.93
CA GLU A 11 -3.77 16.59 4.58
C GLU A 11 -3.97 16.42 3.07
N GLU A 12 -4.94 15.59 2.69
CA GLU A 12 -5.24 15.34 1.27
C GLU A 12 -5.65 16.62 0.52
N THR A 13 -6.32 17.52 1.23
CA THR A 13 -6.70 18.86 0.77
C THR A 13 -5.48 19.67 0.33
N LEU A 14 -4.36 19.58 1.06
CA LEU A 14 -3.10 20.23 0.68
C LEU A 14 -2.49 19.59 -0.56
N ILE A 15 -2.53 18.27 -0.68
CA ILE A 15 -2.02 17.56 -1.87
C ILE A 15 -2.82 17.94 -3.12
N ARG A 16 -4.15 18.00 -3.00
CA ARG A 16 -5.03 18.44 -4.09
C ARG A 16 -4.76 19.89 -4.51
N LYS A 17 -4.48 20.79 -3.56
CA LYS A 17 -4.06 22.16 -3.88
C LYS A 17 -2.72 22.19 -4.62
N MET A 18 -1.72 21.43 -4.16
CA MET A 18 -0.42 21.35 -4.85
C MET A 18 -0.54 20.79 -6.27
N LEU A 19 -1.39 19.78 -6.48
CA LEU A 19 -1.69 19.25 -7.82
C LEU A 19 -2.35 20.29 -8.73
N SER A 20 -3.20 21.16 -8.19
CA SER A 20 -3.82 22.26 -8.94
C SER A 20 -2.78 23.27 -9.40
N GLU A 21 -1.94 23.75 -8.49
CA GLU A 21 -0.88 24.71 -8.80
C GLU A 21 0.12 24.14 -9.82
N LEU A 22 0.47 22.85 -9.72
CA LEU A 22 1.33 22.19 -10.71
C LEU A 22 0.71 22.15 -12.11
N LYS A 23 -0.61 21.90 -12.20
CA LYS A 23 -1.32 21.99 -13.49
C LYS A 23 -1.30 23.40 -14.05
N ASP A 24 -1.52 24.40 -13.21
CA ASP A 24 -1.48 25.80 -13.65
C ASP A 24 -0.09 26.14 -14.20
N ILE A 25 0.98 25.78 -13.49
CA ILE A 25 2.37 25.96 -13.98
C ILE A 25 2.60 25.17 -15.29
N GLN A 26 2.04 23.97 -15.42
CA GLN A 26 2.14 23.18 -16.64
C GLN A 26 1.51 23.89 -17.84
N THR A 27 0.35 24.52 -17.65
CA THR A 27 -0.35 25.27 -18.71
C THR A 27 0.39 26.55 -19.09
N LEU A 28 1.09 27.18 -18.13
CA LEU A 28 1.87 28.40 -18.35
C LEU A 28 3.22 28.13 -19.02
N SER A 29 3.65 26.87 -19.10
CA SER A 29 4.94 26.50 -19.67
C SER A 29 4.80 25.67 -20.94
N SER A 30 5.44 26.14 -22.01
CA SER A 30 5.62 25.39 -23.26
C SER A 30 6.93 24.60 -23.29
N GLU A 31 7.76 24.70 -22.25
CA GLU A 31 9.07 24.05 -22.22
C GLU A 31 8.93 22.57 -21.89
N ARG A 32 9.29 21.71 -22.85
CA ARG A 32 9.17 20.25 -22.74
C ARG A 32 9.85 19.67 -21.49
N LEU A 33 11.03 20.16 -21.14
CA LEU A 33 11.77 19.68 -19.96
C LEU A 33 11.04 20.05 -18.66
N LEU A 34 10.42 21.23 -18.61
CA LEU A 34 9.62 21.66 -17.46
C LEU A 34 8.35 20.81 -17.34
N GLN A 35 7.65 20.57 -18.47
CA GLN A 35 6.46 19.71 -18.50
C GLN A 35 6.75 18.30 -17.97
N GLN A 36 7.87 17.69 -18.41
CA GLN A 36 8.28 16.36 -17.92
C GLN A 36 8.56 16.33 -16.40
N LYS A 37 9.17 17.39 -15.86
CA LYS A 37 9.40 17.51 -14.41
C LYS A 37 8.09 17.67 -13.65
N ILE A 38 7.15 18.44 -14.19
CA ILE A 38 5.83 18.64 -13.58
C ILE A 38 5.02 17.34 -13.58
N ASP A 39 4.99 16.59 -14.69
CA ASP A 39 4.33 15.29 -14.77
C ASP A 39 4.86 14.31 -13.72
N LEU A 40 6.17 14.29 -13.51
CA LEU A 40 6.81 13.44 -12.51
C LEU A 40 6.37 13.82 -11.08
N LEU A 41 6.32 15.12 -10.76
CA LEU A 41 5.87 15.62 -9.46
C LEU A 41 4.39 15.31 -9.22
N MET A 42 3.54 15.49 -10.23
CA MET A 42 2.13 15.15 -10.16
C MET A 42 1.93 13.65 -9.90
N LYS A 43 2.69 12.78 -10.59
CA LYS A 43 2.65 11.33 -10.36
C LYS A 43 3.02 10.95 -8.92
N TYR A 44 4.05 11.57 -8.34
CA TYR A 44 4.40 11.32 -6.94
C TYR A 44 3.28 11.72 -5.99
N MET A 45 2.66 12.88 -6.20
CA MET A 45 1.55 13.36 -5.38
C MET A 45 0.29 12.49 -5.51
N GLU A 46 -0.05 12.04 -6.72
CA GLU A 46 -1.17 11.14 -6.96
C GLU A 46 -0.98 9.78 -6.29
N ASN A 47 0.25 9.25 -6.28
CA ASN A 47 0.57 8.03 -5.55
C ASN A 47 0.27 8.20 -4.05
N ILE A 48 0.67 9.32 -3.44
CA ILE A 48 0.40 9.61 -2.02
C ILE A 48 -1.12 9.63 -1.72
N VAL A 49 -1.95 10.15 -2.64
CA VAL A 49 -3.41 10.17 -2.49
C VAL A 49 -4.05 8.80 -2.71
N LYS A 50 -3.54 7.99 -3.65
CA LYS A 50 -4.04 6.63 -3.93
C LYS A 50 -3.88 5.71 -2.73
N TYR A 51 -2.71 5.75 -2.06
CA TYR A 51 -2.48 4.96 -0.84
C TYR A 51 -3.45 5.29 0.32
N LYS A 52 -4.19 6.40 0.23
CA LYS A 52 -5.15 6.82 1.24
C LYS A 52 -6.60 6.36 0.95
N ASN A 53 -6.91 6.02 -0.30
CA ASN A 53 -8.27 5.69 -0.75
C ASN A 53 -8.46 4.20 -1.09
N ASP A 54 -7.38 3.46 -1.36
CA ASP A 54 -7.46 2.00 -1.38
C ASP A 54 -7.59 1.48 0.05
N GLU A 55 -8.49 0.52 0.28
CA GLU A 55 -8.57 -0.19 1.54
C GLU A 55 -7.16 -0.73 1.85
N PRO A 56 -6.52 -0.35 2.98
CA PRO A 56 -5.16 -0.75 3.26
C PRO A 56 -5.02 -2.26 3.06
N PHE A 57 -3.98 -2.71 2.37
CA PHE A 57 -3.82 -4.16 2.15
C PHE A 57 -3.76 -4.93 3.48
N GLU A 58 -3.34 -4.25 4.54
CA GLU A 58 -3.45 -4.67 5.94
C GLU A 58 -4.88 -5.12 6.34
N ASP A 59 -5.91 -4.37 5.96
CA ASP A 59 -7.31 -4.69 6.24
C ASP A 59 -7.76 -5.93 5.46
N THR A 60 -7.27 -6.10 4.23
CA THR A 60 -7.50 -7.32 3.45
C THR A 60 -6.91 -8.54 4.16
N ILE A 61 -5.65 -8.44 4.62
CA ILE A 61 -4.99 -9.51 5.39
C ILE A 61 -5.75 -9.79 6.68
N TYR A 62 -6.18 -8.74 7.39
CA TYR A 62 -6.88 -8.84 8.67
C TYR A 62 -8.26 -9.50 8.54
N LYS A 63 -9.04 -9.13 7.52
CA LYS A 63 -10.32 -9.77 7.19
C LYS A 63 -10.13 -11.26 6.92
N LYS A 64 -9.16 -11.63 6.08
CA LYS A 64 -8.90 -13.03 5.75
C LYS A 64 -8.42 -13.81 6.96
N MET A 65 -7.56 -13.22 7.79
CA MET A 65 -7.11 -13.80 9.06
C MET A 65 -8.30 -14.14 9.96
N LYS A 66 -9.28 -13.25 10.11
CA LYS A 66 -10.50 -13.51 10.90
C LYS A 66 -11.35 -14.64 10.30
N GLU A 67 -11.53 -14.63 8.98
CA GLU A 67 -12.31 -15.64 8.26
C GLU A 67 -11.77 -17.05 8.53
N VAL A 68 -10.45 -17.24 8.45
CA VAL A 68 -9.82 -18.56 8.57
C VAL A 68 -9.46 -18.95 10.01
N ARG A 69 -9.84 -18.15 11.01
CA ARG A 69 -9.41 -18.31 12.41
C ARG A 69 -9.77 -19.68 13.00
N LEU A 70 -10.96 -20.18 12.71
CA LEU A 70 -11.45 -21.45 13.25
C LEU A 70 -11.16 -22.62 12.30
N ASP A 71 -11.23 -22.37 11.00
CA ASP A 71 -11.14 -23.41 9.97
C ASP A 71 -9.69 -23.75 9.58
N ASN A 72 -8.76 -22.81 9.79
CA ASN A 72 -7.36 -23.00 9.43
C ASN A 72 -6.40 -22.20 10.34
N PRO A 73 -6.09 -22.73 11.54
CA PRO A 73 -5.20 -22.08 12.50
C PRO A 73 -3.78 -21.79 11.95
N GLU A 74 -3.29 -22.62 11.03
CA GLU A 74 -1.98 -22.44 10.41
C GLU A 74 -1.96 -21.23 9.47
N LEU A 75 -2.92 -21.13 8.56
CA LEU A 75 -3.08 -19.97 7.68
C LEU A 75 -3.34 -18.71 8.51
N ASN A 76 -4.18 -18.80 9.55
CA ASN A 76 -4.43 -17.69 10.47
C ASN A 76 -3.11 -17.17 11.07
N SER A 77 -2.23 -18.06 11.51
CA SER A 77 -0.92 -17.71 12.07
C SER A 77 0.00 -17.06 11.02
N LYS A 78 0.04 -17.60 9.79
CA LYS A 78 0.82 -17.03 8.69
C LYS A 78 0.34 -15.62 8.32
N LEU A 79 -0.97 -15.42 8.22
CA LEU A 79 -1.58 -14.12 7.94
C LEU A 79 -1.37 -13.12 9.08
N TYR A 80 -1.41 -13.56 10.34
CA TYR A 80 -1.08 -12.72 11.49
C TYR A 80 0.36 -12.19 11.44
N ILE A 81 1.33 -13.07 11.13
CA ILE A 81 2.73 -12.67 10.98
C ILE A 81 2.88 -11.70 9.83
N LEU A 82 2.20 -11.94 8.70
CA LEU A 82 2.23 -11.06 7.53
C LEU A 82 1.68 -9.67 7.86
N TYR A 83 0.52 -9.61 8.50
CA TYR A 83 -0.11 -8.37 8.97
C TYR A 83 0.83 -7.58 9.89
N ARG A 84 1.45 -8.25 10.87
CA ARG A 84 2.42 -7.62 11.79
C ARG A 84 3.64 -7.11 11.07
N LYS A 85 4.19 -7.84 10.09
CA LYS A 85 5.36 -7.40 9.31
C LYS A 85 5.04 -6.17 8.46
N LEU A 86 3.86 -6.14 7.84
CA LEU A 86 3.41 -4.99 7.04
C LEU A 86 3.16 -3.77 7.94
N SER A 87 2.41 -3.95 9.03
CA SER A 87 2.09 -2.88 9.99
C SER A 87 3.31 -2.33 10.74
N ASP A 88 4.31 -3.19 11.04
CA ASP A 88 5.59 -2.77 11.62
C ASP A 88 6.53 -2.13 10.57
N GLY A 89 6.14 -2.02 9.29
CA GLY A 89 6.95 -1.48 8.20
C GLY A 89 8.19 -2.30 7.86
N LYS A 90 8.21 -3.60 8.21
CA LYS A 90 9.34 -4.51 7.94
C LYS A 90 9.36 -5.03 6.51
N ILE A 91 8.24 -4.94 5.81
CA ILE A 91 8.08 -5.33 4.41
C ILE A 91 7.25 -4.27 3.69
N THR A 92 7.40 -4.16 2.37
CA THR A 92 6.56 -3.28 1.56
C THR A 92 5.18 -3.91 1.32
N GLU A 93 4.21 -3.11 0.87
CA GLU A 93 2.91 -3.63 0.47
C GLU A 93 3.02 -4.64 -0.69
N GLU A 94 3.96 -4.41 -1.61
CA GLU A 94 4.22 -5.30 -2.75
C GLU A 94 4.73 -6.68 -2.28
N ASP A 95 5.70 -6.69 -1.36
CA ASP A 95 6.18 -7.92 -0.71
C ASP A 95 5.05 -8.64 0.02
N ALA A 96 4.19 -7.88 0.71
CA ALA A 96 3.07 -8.44 1.43
C ALA A 96 2.04 -9.10 0.49
N ARG A 97 1.77 -8.49 -0.68
CA ARG A 97 0.88 -9.05 -1.70
C ARG A 97 1.41 -10.37 -2.27
N ILE A 98 2.72 -10.45 -2.56
CA ILE A 98 3.36 -11.68 -3.04
C ILE A 98 3.24 -12.80 -1.99
N LEU A 99 3.59 -12.51 -0.74
CA LEU A 99 3.53 -13.49 0.35
C LEU A 99 2.10 -13.94 0.63
N TYR A 100 1.14 -13.02 0.61
CA TYR A 100 -0.27 -13.34 0.74
C TYR A 100 -0.72 -14.34 -0.32
N ASP A 101 -0.38 -14.08 -1.59
CA ASP A 101 -0.70 -14.97 -2.70
C ASP A 101 -0.11 -16.38 -2.53
N VAL A 102 1.13 -16.47 -2.06
CA VAL A 102 1.80 -17.74 -1.77
C VAL A 102 1.05 -18.50 -0.67
N TYR A 103 0.67 -17.83 0.41
CA TYR A 103 -0.05 -18.46 1.52
C TYR A 103 -1.44 -18.96 1.13
N ILE A 104 -2.15 -18.22 0.27
CA ILE A 104 -3.46 -18.64 -0.23
C ILE A 104 -3.32 -19.79 -1.24
N LYS A 105 -2.32 -19.75 -2.13
CA LYS A 105 -2.10 -20.82 -3.12
C LYS A 105 -1.60 -22.11 -2.49
N SER A 106 -0.70 -22.05 -1.50
CA SER A 106 -0.21 -23.26 -0.82
C SER A 106 -1.36 -24.04 -0.15
N GLN A 107 -2.38 -23.34 0.33
CA GLN A 107 -3.58 -23.94 0.93
C GLN A 107 -4.44 -24.71 -0.07
N ALA A 108 -4.50 -24.25 -1.33
CA ALA A 108 -5.23 -24.97 -2.38
C ALA A 108 -4.57 -26.32 -2.71
N TYR A 109 -3.25 -26.40 -2.59
CA TYR A 109 -2.49 -27.63 -2.81
C TYR A 109 -2.64 -28.62 -1.65
N ASP A 110 -2.60 -28.16 -0.40
CA ASP A 110 -2.74 -29.05 0.76
C ASP A 110 -4.13 -29.69 0.85
N LYS A 111 -5.18 -29.02 0.36
CA LYS A 111 -6.55 -29.58 0.31
C LYS A 111 -6.77 -30.64 -0.77
N LEU A 112 -5.88 -30.77 -1.76
CA LEU A 112 -5.98 -31.76 -2.84
C LEU A 112 -5.30 -33.10 -2.52
N ILE A 113 -4.53 -33.17 -1.43
CA ILE A 113 -3.75 -34.36 -1.06
C ILE A 113 -4.50 -35.25 -0.04
N TYR A 114 -5.74 -34.92 0.31
CA TYR A 114 -6.56 -35.71 1.24
C TYR A 114 -7.79 -36.34 0.59
#